data_AF-A0A9E2V5D7-F1
#
_entry.id   AF-A0A9E2V5D7-F1
#
_cell.length_a   1.000
_cell.length_b   1.000
_cell.length_c   1.000
_cell.angle_alpha   90.00
_cell.angle_beta   90.00
_cell.angle_gamma   90.00
#
_symmetry.space_group_name_H-M   'P 1'
#
loop_
_entity.id
_entity.type
_entity.pdbx_description
1 polymer ?
#
loop_
_entity_poly.entity_id
_entity_poly.type
_entity_poly.pdbx_seq_one_letter_code
_entity_poly.pdbx_strand_id
1 'polypeptide(L)'
;SASRVWARAPWCVRVDTVARFLGDGGVAQTQARAHGVDAGQVRASAVAGTPTERFTHPDEVAAFLASGTGGNITGADVLIEGGMVTTV
;
A
#
# COMPACT_ATOMS: atom_id res chain seq x y z
N SER A 1 -13.33 -2.13 -0.91
CA SER A 1 -13.50 -0.67 -1.07
C SER A 1 -12.23 0.02 -0.60
N ALA A 2 -11.47 0.64 -1.51
CA ALA A 2 -10.21 1.34 -1.19
C ALA A 2 -10.50 2.81 -0.90
N SER A 3 -10.10 3.30 0.27
CA SER A 3 -10.27 4.68 0.70
C SER A 3 -9.28 5.57 -0.06
N ARG A 4 -9.76 6.59 -0.79
CA ARG A 4 -8.89 7.62 -1.39
C ARG A 4 -8.40 8.56 -0.28
N VAL A 5 -7.08 8.75 -0.18
CA VAL A 5 -6.49 9.78 0.68
C VAL A 5 -6.13 10.97 -0.22
N TRP A 6 -6.70 12.14 0.09
CA TRP A 6 -6.38 13.39 -0.59
C TRP A 6 -5.14 14.02 0.07
N ALA A 7 -3.98 13.85 -0.55
CA ALA A 7 -2.80 14.64 -0.24
C ALA A 7 -2.68 15.80 -1.23
N ARG A 8 -2.08 16.89 -0.77
CA ARG A 8 -2.12 18.25 -1.32
C ARG A 8 -1.35 18.37 -2.66
N ALA A 9 -1.90 17.85 -3.75
CA ALA A 9 -1.43 18.02 -5.15
C ALA A 9 -2.58 17.62 -6.11
N PRO A 10 -2.59 18.00 -7.40
CA PRO A 10 -3.72 17.74 -8.30
C PRO A 10 -3.90 16.26 -8.73
N TRP A 11 -3.28 15.31 -8.03
CA TRP A 11 -3.28 13.87 -8.34
C TRP A 11 -3.71 13.03 -7.13
N CYS A 12 -4.30 11.86 -7.41
CA CYS A 12 -4.71 10.90 -6.39
C CYS A 12 -3.58 9.91 -6.09
N VAL A 13 -3.38 9.60 -4.81
CA VAL A 13 -2.47 8.52 -4.37
C VAL A 13 -3.27 7.35 -3.85
N ARG A 14 -2.96 6.16 -4.36
CA ARG A 14 -3.38 4.90 -3.76
C ARG A 14 -2.16 4.21 -3.17
N VAL A 15 -2.26 3.89 -1.88
CA VAL A 15 -1.24 3.12 -1.17
C VAL A 15 -1.89 2.07 -0.29
N ASP A 16 -1.34 0.87 -0.33
CA ASP A 16 -1.60 -0.17 0.66
C ASP A 16 -0.50 -0.14 1.72
N THR A 17 -0.86 0.27 2.95
CA THR A 17 0.08 0.41 4.06
C THR A 17 -0.08 -0.72 5.07
N VAL A 18 1.02 -0.98 5.79
CA VAL A 18 1.07 -1.95 6.88
C VAL A 18 0.00 -1.70 7.97
N ALA A 19 -0.34 -0.43 8.23
CA ALA A 19 -1.32 -0.06 9.25
C ALA A 19 -2.74 -0.55 8.92
N ARG A 20 -3.14 -0.48 7.64
CA ARG A 20 -4.44 -1.01 7.21
C ARG A 20 -4.49 -2.54 7.23
N PHE A 21 -3.36 -3.19 7.00
CA PHE A 21 -3.26 -4.64 6.95
C PHE A 21 -3.21 -5.28 8.35
N LEU A 22 -2.49 -4.64 9.28
CA LEU A 22 -2.18 -5.19 10.61
C LEU A 22 -2.96 -4.56 11.77
N GLY A 23 -3.69 -3.46 11.57
CA GLY A 23 -4.53 -2.87 12.62
C GLY A 23 -5.58 -3.85 13.15
N ASP A 24 -6.14 -3.58 14.33
CA ASP A 24 -7.20 -4.42 14.90
C ASP A 24 -8.42 -4.51 13.98
N GLY A 25 -8.91 -5.73 13.76
CA GLY A 25 -9.93 -6.00 12.74
C GLY A 25 -9.42 -5.83 11.30
N GLY A 26 -8.11 -5.70 11.11
CA GLY A 26 -7.47 -5.54 9.82
C GLY A 26 -7.55 -6.79 8.94
N VAL A 27 -7.04 -6.64 7.72
CA VAL A 27 -7.11 -7.68 6.68
C VAL A 27 -6.46 -8.99 7.17
N ALA A 28 -5.29 -8.91 7.79
CA ALA A 28 -4.58 -10.09 8.29
C ALA A 28 -5.39 -10.86 9.34
N GLN A 29 -5.95 -10.17 10.33
CA GLN A 29 -6.77 -10.83 11.37
C GLN A 29 -8.06 -11.43 10.79
N THR A 30 -8.66 -10.77 9.81
CA THR A 30 -9.91 -11.24 9.18
C THR A 30 -9.67 -12.49 8.32
N GLN A 31 -8.63 -12.48 7.49
CA GLN A 31 -8.24 -13.67 6.72
C GLN A 31 -7.77 -14.81 7.62
N ALA A 32 -6.97 -14.52 8.65
CA ALA A 32 -6.49 -15.51 9.61
C ALA A 32 -7.66 -16.26 10.26
N ARG A 33 -8.68 -15.54 10.73
CA ARG A 33 -9.90 -16.13 11.29
C ARG A 33 -10.70 -16.94 10.27
N ALA A 34 -10.84 -16.43 9.04
CA ALA A 34 -11.59 -17.11 7.99
C ALA A 34 -10.95 -18.43 7.54
N HIS A 35 -9.61 -18.51 7.57
CA HIS A 35 -8.86 -19.67 7.06
C HIS A 35 -8.25 -20.54 8.18
N GLY A 36 -8.39 -20.16 9.44
CA GLY A 36 -7.83 -20.90 10.58
C GLY A 36 -6.29 -20.91 10.60
N VAL A 37 -5.66 -19.84 10.11
CA VAL A 37 -4.20 -19.70 10.01
C VAL A 37 -3.69 -18.55 10.88
N ASP A 38 -2.38 -18.45 11.06
CA ASP A 38 -1.77 -17.33 11.79
C ASP A 38 -1.78 -16.02 10.97
N ALA A 39 -2.01 -14.88 11.64
CA ALA A 39 -2.04 -13.56 10.98
C ALA A 39 -0.66 -13.15 10.43
N GLY A 40 0.43 -13.60 11.04
CA GLY A 40 1.79 -13.45 10.53
C GLY A 40 2.03 -14.26 9.25
N GLN A 41 1.43 -15.44 9.13
CA GLN A 41 1.45 -16.21 7.87
C GLN A 41 0.68 -15.49 6.77
N VAL A 42 -0.51 -14.94 7.05
CA VAL A 42 -1.26 -14.12 6.09
C VAL A 42 -0.44 -12.91 5.64
N ARG A 43 0.24 -12.24 6.58
CA ARG A 43 1.13 -11.12 6.28
C ARG A 43 2.29 -11.52 5.37
N ALA A 44 2.96 -12.63 5.68
CA ALA A 44 4.07 -13.13 4.88
C ALA A 44 3.61 -13.50 3.46
N SER A 45 2.47 -14.18 3.35
CA SER A 45 1.87 -14.52 2.05
C SER A 45 1.42 -13.30 1.25
N ALA A 46 0.98 -12.22 1.90
CA ALA A 46 0.51 -11.02 1.22
C ALA A 46 1.63 -10.23 0.52
N VAL A 47 2.86 -10.32 1.01
CA VAL A 47 4.03 -9.68 0.38
C VAL A 47 4.84 -10.64 -0.48
N ALA A 48 4.65 -11.95 -0.29
CA ALA A 48 5.26 -12.98 -1.11
C ALA A 48 4.82 -12.80 -2.57
N GLY A 49 5.80 -12.71 -3.47
CA GLY A 49 5.56 -12.50 -4.91
C GLY A 49 5.51 -11.04 -5.33
N THR A 50 5.63 -10.08 -4.39
CA THR A 50 5.96 -8.69 -4.74
C THR A 50 7.48 -8.54 -4.87
N PRO A 51 7.98 -7.75 -5.84
CA PRO A 51 9.43 -7.50 -5.97
C PRO A 51 10.11 -6.97 -4.71
N THR A 52 9.38 -6.22 -3.87
CA THR A 52 9.95 -5.65 -2.65
C THR A 52 9.83 -6.57 -1.42
N GLU A 53 9.02 -7.62 -1.50
CA GLU A 53 8.74 -8.58 -0.41
C GLU A 53 8.38 -7.94 0.94
N ARG A 54 7.85 -6.71 0.91
CA ARG A 54 7.43 -5.98 2.10
C ARG A 54 6.28 -5.04 1.79
N PHE A 55 5.60 -4.60 2.84
CA PHE A 55 4.62 -3.52 2.72
C PHE A 55 5.31 -2.17 2.53
N THR A 56 4.64 -1.27 1.82
CA THR A 56 4.98 0.15 1.77
C THR A 56 4.81 0.77 3.16
N HIS A 57 5.83 1.50 3.62
CA HIS A 57 5.77 2.31 4.83
C HIS A 57 5.15 3.69 4.54
N PRO A 58 4.34 4.24 5.47
CA PRO A 58 3.74 5.57 5.29
C PRO A 58 4.77 6.67 5.00
N ASP A 59 5.96 6.59 5.58
CA ASP A 59 7.02 7.60 5.40
C ASP A 59 7.57 7.62 3.96
N GLU A 60 7.55 6.49 3.25
CA GLU A 60 7.96 6.43 1.85
C GLU A 60 6.98 7.21 0.96
N VAL A 61 5.68 7.11 1.29
CA VAL A 61 4.62 7.88 0.62
C VAL A 61 4.74 9.35 0.97
N ALA A 62 4.96 9.68 2.24
CA ALA A 62 5.12 11.06 2.68
C ALA A 62 6.33 11.72 2.02
N ALA A 63 7.45 10.99 1.89
CA ALA A 63 8.65 11.47 1.20
C ALA A 63 8.36 11.76 -0.28
N PHE A 64 7.64 10.87 -0.98
CA PHE A 64 7.23 11.10 -2.36
C PHE A 64 6.31 12.33 -2.49
N LEU A 65 5.30 12.43 -1.63
CA LEU A 65 4.36 13.56 -1.62
C LEU A 65 5.05 14.91 -1.34
N ALA A 66 6.10 14.90 -0.51
CA ALA A 66 6.83 16.08 -0.10
C ALA A 66 8.02 16.43 -1.02
N SER A 67 8.36 15.58 -2.00
CA SER A 67 9.68 15.62 -2.67
C SER A 67 9.96 16.87 -3.50
N GLY A 68 8.95 17.68 -3.85
CA GLY A 68 9.10 18.86 -4.70
C GLY A 68 9.51 18.58 -6.16
N THR A 69 10.02 17.39 -6.46
CA THR A 69 10.52 16.96 -7.77
C THR A 69 9.42 16.60 -8.77
N GLY A 70 8.17 16.46 -8.31
CA GLY A 70 6.99 16.14 -9.14
C GLY A 70 6.21 17.35 -9.68
N GLY A 71 6.81 18.54 -9.72
CA GLY A 71 6.09 19.81 -9.97
C GLY A 71 5.31 19.91 -11.30
N ASN A 72 5.63 19.06 -12.29
CA ASN A 72 4.93 18.99 -13.58
C ASN A 72 4.11 17.70 -13.78
N ILE A 73 3.88 16.91 -12.72
CA ILE A 73 3.01 15.73 -12.76
C ILE A 73 1.57 16.19 -12.53
N THR A 74 0.75 16.12 -13.57
CA THR A 74 -0.66 16.54 -13.54
C THR A 74 -1.53 15.54 -14.31
N GLY A 75 -2.79 15.34 -13.89
CA GLY A 75 -3.73 14.45 -14.59
C GLY A 75 -3.37 12.96 -14.54
N ALA A 76 -2.50 12.57 -13.62
CA ALA A 76 -2.02 11.20 -13.48
C ALA A 76 -2.47 10.59 -12.15
N ASP A 77 -2.68 9.27 -12.15
CA ASP A 77 -2.76 8.46 -10.93
C ASP A 77 -1.37 7.87 -10.66
N VAL A 78 -0.89 7.99 -9.42
CA VAL A 78 0.36 7.37 -8.99
C VAL A 78 0.05 6.20 -8.06
N LEU A 79 0.59 5.05 -8.41
CA LEU A 79 0.34 3.79 -7.73
C LEU A 79 1.63 3.32 -7.04
N ILE A 80 1.58 3.16 -5.71
CA ILE A 80 2.74 2.86 -4.86
C ILE A 80 2.47 1.54 -4.12
N GLU A 81 2.99 0.44 -4.66
CA GLU A 81 2.50 -0.90 -4.30
C GLU A 81 3.57 -1.99 -4.31
N GLY A 82 4.86 -1.61 -4.34
CA GLY A 82 5.96 -2.57 -4.22
C GLY A 82 6.08 -3.55 -5.40
N GLY A 83 5.44 -3.25 -6.54
CA GLY A 83 5.51 -4.03 -7.78
C GLY A 83 4.45 -5.13 -7.94
N MET A 84 3.28 -5.01 -7.28
CA MET A 84 2.17 -5.94 -7.46
C MET A 84 1.59 -5.96 -8.88
N VAL A 85 1.63 -4.84 -9.59
CA VAL A 85 1.20 -4.75 -10.98
C VAL A 85 2.41 -4.88 -11.90
N THR A 86 2.47 -5.98 -12.66
CA THR A 86 3.45 -6.12 -13.73
C THR A 86 3.03 -5.23 -14.89
N THR A 87 3.81 -4.19 -15.15
CA THR A 87 3.71 -3.41 -16.38
C THR A 87 4.75 -3.94 -17.36
N VAL A 88 4.27 -4.41 -18.52
CA VAL A 88 5.08 -4.86 -19.66
C VAL A 88 5.57 -3.69 -20.48
#